data_AF-A0A699UZT6-F1
#
_entry.id   AF-A0A699UZT6-F1
#
_cell.length_a   1.000
_cell.length_b   1.000
_cell.length_c   1.000
_cell.angle_alpha   90.00
_cell.angle_beta   90.00
_cell.angle_gamma   90.00
#
_symmetry.space_group_name_H-M   'P 1'
#
loop_
_entity.id
_entity.type
_entity.pdbx_description
1 polymer ?
#
loop_
_entity_poly.entity_id
_entity_poly.type
_entity_poly.pdbx_seq_one_letter_code
_entity_poly.pdbx_strand_id
1 'polypeptide(L)' 'DALHSLRTNLEDPNSVLQSWDPTLVNPCTWFHVTCNNDNSVIRVDLGNAALSGTLVPQLGLLKNLQYL' A
#
# COMPACT_ATOMS: atom_id res chain seq x y z
N ASP A 1 -6.67 -3.63 -7.40
CA ASP A 1 -6.52 -2.47 -6.50
C ASP A 1 -5.18 -1.79 -6.60
N ALA A 2 -5.14 -0.46 -6.39
CA ALA A 2 -3.95 0.38 -6.55
C ALA A 2 -2.75 -0.08 -5.70
N LEU A 3 -3.00 -0.38 -4.43
CA LEU A 3 -1.97 -0.89 -3.51
C LEU A 3 -1.52 -2.32 -3.86
N HIS A 4 -2.43 -3.15 -4.38
CA HIS A 4 -2.05 -4.47 -4.89
C HIS A 4 -1.14 -4.34 -6.13
N SER A 5 -1.46 -3.42 -7.05
CA SER A 5 -0.59 -3.11 -8.19
C SER A 5 0.78 -2.59 -7.75
N LEU A 6 0.84 -1.78 -6.69
CA LEU A 6 2.11 -1.36 -6.11
C LEU A 6 2.90 -2.57 -5.58
N ARG A 7 2.27 -3.42 -4.76
CA ARG A 7 2.90 -4.64 -4.23
C ARG A 7 3.51 -5.51 -5.32
N THR A 8 2.78 -5.74 -6.43
CA THR A 8 3.28 -6.59 -7.52
C THR A 8 4.42 -5.97 -8.33
N ASN A 9 4.62 -4.64 -8.23
CA ASN A 9 5.69 -3.92 -8.92
C ASN A 9 6.90 -3.61 -8.01
N LEU A 10 6.81 -3.95 -6.73
CA LEU A 10 7.90 -3.84 -5.78
C LEU A 10 8.51 -5.21 -5.50
N GLU A 11 9.83 -5.24 -5.40
CA GLU A 11 10.57 -6.35 -4.82
C GLU A 11 10.61 -6.18 -3.30
N ASP A 12 10.15 -7.21 -2.62
CA ASP A 12 10.00 -7.22 -1.16
C ASP A 12 10.82 -8.36 -0.54
N PRO A 13 12.14 -8.17 -0.36
CA PRO A 13 13.04 -9.21 0.16
C PRO A 13 12.72 -9.59 1.62
N ASN A 14 12.09 -8.70 2.37
CA ASN A 14 11.79 -8.87 3.79
C ASN A 14 10.33 -9.28 4.06
N SER A 15 9.53 -9.51 3.01
CA SER A 15 8.10 -9.84 3.14
C SER A 15 7.27 -8.81 3.92
N VAL A 16 7.64 -7.52 3.87
CA VAL A 16 6.95 -6.41 4.55
C VAL A 16 5.50 -6.25 4.04
N LEU A 17 5.29 -6.50 2.75
CA LEU A 17 3.99 -6.38 2.08
C LEU A 17 3.18 -7.68 2.14
N GLN A 18 3.58 -8.67 2.95
CA GLN A 18 2.89 -9.96 3.03
C GLN A 18 1.42 -9.83 3.45
N SER A 19 1.11 -8.86 4.31
CA SER A 19 -0.26 -8.60 4.80
C SER A 19 -1.19 -7.96 3.75
N TRP A 20 -0.65 -7.53 2.61
CA TRP A 20 -1.39 -6.81 1.58
C TRP A 20 -2.17 -7.79 0.69
N ASP A 21 -3.24 -8.34 1.25
CA ASP A 21 -4.10 -9.32 0.61
C ASP A 21 -5.31 -8.64 -0.08
N PRO A 22 -5.38 -8.65 -1.43
CA PRO A 22 -6.47 -8.04 -2.18
C PRO A 22 -7.82 -8.76 -2.02
N THR A 23 -7.84 -9.95 -1.43
CA THR A 23 -9.09 -10.69 -1.14
C THR A 23 -9.77 -10.18 0.13
N LEU A 24 -9.04 -9.43 0.97
CA LEU A 24 -9.61 -8.78 2.14
C LEU A 24 -10.45 -7.58 1.72
N VAL A 25 -11.55 -7.38 2.45
CA VAL A 25 -12.55 -6.34 2.17
C VAL A 25 -11.96 -4.93 2.22
N ASN A 26 -10.90 -4.72 3.01
CA ASN A 26 -10.39 -3.38 3.28
C ASN A 26 -8.85 -3.35 3.42
N PRO A 27 -8.12 -2.51 2.66
CA PRO A 27 -6.68 -2.33 2.81
C PRO A 27 -6.26 -1.70 4.16
N CYS A 28 -7.19 -1.18 4.96
CA CYS A 28 -6.89 -0.60 6.27
C CYS A 28 -6.39 -1.62 7.31
N THR A 29 -6.56 -2.92 7.07
CA THR A 29 -6.00 -3.97 7.94
C THR A 29 -4.59 -4.37 7.56
N TRP A 30 -4.07 -3.84 6.45
CA TRP A 30 -2.73 -4.16 5.97
C TRP A 30 -1.68 -3.42 6.80
N PHE A 31 -0.54 -4.06 7.02
CA PHE A 31 0.59 -3.38 7.64
C PHE A 31 1.05 -2.21 6.79
N HIS A 32 1.55 -1.18 7.46
CA HIS A 32 2.07 0.03 6.80
C HIS A 32 1.00 0.86 6.08
N VAL A 33 -0.28 0.52 6.21
CA VAL A 33 -1.40 1.29 5.65
C VAL A 33 -2.17 1.95 6.79
N THR A 34 -2.43 3.24 6.67
CA THR A 34 -3.32 3.97 7.59
C THR A 34 -4.49 4.53 6.80
N CYS A 35 -5.69 4.36 7.36
CA CYS A 35 -6.92 4.89 6.80
C CYS A 35 -7.57 5.93 7.69
N ASN A 36 -8.48 6.71 7.09
CA ASN A 36 -9.42 7.56 7.81
C ASN A 36 -10.65 6.76 8.29
N ASN A 37 -11.58 7.47 8.95
CA ASN A 37 -12.84 6.90 9.45
C ASN A 37 -13.77 6.39 8.34
N ASP A 38 -13.58 6.83 7.09
CA ASP A 38 -14.35 6.40 5.92
C ASP A 38 -13.71 5.18 5.22
N ASN A 39 -12.76 4.51 5.87
CA ASN A 39 -12.01 3.37 5.31
C ASN A 39 -11.23 3.72 4.04
N SER A 40 -10.87 4.99 3.85
CA SER A 40 -10.03 5.43 2.74
C SER A 40 -8.58 5.56 3.18
N VAL A 41 -7.68 5.03 2.34
CA VAL A 41 -6.24 5.08 2.58
C VAL A 41 -5.76 6.53 2.56
N ILE A 42 -5.15 6.98 3.65
CA ILE A 42 -4.60 8.33 3.80
C ILE A 42 -3.08 8.35 3.93
N ARG A 43 -2.47 7.23 4.34
CA ARG A 43 -1.02 7.11 4.47
C ARG A 43 -0.57 5.69 4.16
N VAL A 44 0.55 5.59 3.47
CA VAL A 44 1.30 4.34 3.29
C VAL A 44 2.74 4.59 3.75
N ASP A 45 3.28 3.77 4.64
CA ASP A 45 4.61 3.97 5.24
C ASP A 45 5.53 2.77 4.96
N LEU A 46 6.27 2.85 3.86
CA LEU A 46 7.20 1.82 3.42
C LEU A 46 8.67 2.21 3.68
N GLY A 47 8.89 3.19 4.57
CA GLY A 47 10.23 3.67 4.92
C GLY A 47 11.08 2.55 5.52
N ASN A 48 12.36 2.49 5.14
CA ASN A 48 13.34 1.51 5.64
C ASN A 48 12.96 0.02 5.42
N ALA A 49 12.00 -0.29 4.54
CA ALA A 49 11.60 -1.66 4.23
C ALA A 49 12.54 -2.38 3.23
N ALA A 50 13.56 -1.68 2.72
CA ALA A 50 14.48 -2.14 1.68
C ALA A 50 13.76 -2.66 0.41
N LEU A 51 12.65 -2.00 0.06
CA LEU A 51 11.90 -2.29 -1.16
C LEU A 51 12.63 -1.68 -2.38
N SER A 52 12.71 -2.45 -3.46
CA SER A 52 13.17 -1.99 -4.77
C SER A 52 12.04 -2.07 -5.79
N GLY A 53 12.16 -1.38 -6.92
CA GLY A 53 11.16 -1.42 -7.99
C GLY A 53 10.65 -0.04 -8.40
N THR A 54 9.45 0.01 -8.98
CA THR A 54 8.88 1.25 -9.52
C THR A 54 7.51 1.55 -8.95
N LEU A 55 7.26 2.84 -8.70
CA LEU A 55 5.92 3.30 -8.32
C LEU A 55 4.96 3.16 -9.49
N VAL A 56 3.72 2.83 -9.18
CA VAL A 56 2.68 2.58 -10.18
C VAL A 56 1.72 3.77 -10.27
N PRO A 57 1.26 4.15 -11.48
CA PRO A 57 0.35 5.29 -11.66
C PRO A 57 -1.00 5.10 -10.96
N GLN A 58 -1.39 3.86 -10.68
CA GLN A 58 -2.61 3.50 -9.95
C GLN A 58 -2.63 4.10 -8.54
N LEU A 59 -1.49 4.45 -7.94
CA LEU A 59 -1.45 5.19 -6.68
C LEU A 59 -2.19 6.54 -6.76
N GLY A 60 -2.23 7.16 -7.94
CA GLY A 60 -3.02 8.38 -8.18
C GLY A 60 -4.53 8.19 -8.07
N LEU A 61 -5.03 6.95 -8.00
CA LEU A 61 -6.44 6.67 -7.74
C LEU A 61 -6.82 6.81 -6.25
N LEU A 62 -5.82 6.83 -5.36
CA LEU A 62 -6.02 7.00 -3.92
C LEU A 62 -6.26 8.49 -3.61
N LYS A 63 -7.49 8.96 -3.83
CA LYS A 63 -7.86 10.40 -3.73
C LYS A 63 -7.62 11.03 -2.37
N ASN A 64 -7.64 10.23 -1.31
CA ASN A 64 -7.46 10.71 0.06
C ASN A 64 -6.04 10.49 0.59
N LEU A 65 -5.12 9.99 -0.25
CA LEU A 65 -3.73 9.78 0.14
C LEU A 65 -3.05 11.13 0.40
N GLN A 66 -2.50 11.26 1.60
CA GLN A 66 -1.81 12.47 2.06
C GLN A 66 -0.31 12.25 2.25
N TYR A 67 0.09 11.02 2.60
CA TYR A 67 1.48 10.66 2.89
C TYR A 67 1.84 9.35 2.20
N LEU A 68 2.98 9.32 1.53
CA LEU A 68 3.57 8.17 0.86
C LEU A 68 5.08 8.14 1.12
#